data_AF-S4PPZ3-F1
#
_entry.id   AF-S4PPZ3-F1
#
_cell.length_a   1.000
_cell.length_b   1.000
_cell.length_c   1.000
_cell.angle_alpha   90.00
_cell.angle_beta   90.00
_cell.angle_gamma   90.00
#
_symmetry.space_group_name_H-M   'P 1'
#
loop_
_entity.id
_entity.type
_entity.pdbx_description
1 polymer ?
#
loop_
_entity_poly.entity_id
_entity_poly.type
_entity_poly.pdbx_seq_one_letter_code
_entity_poly.pdbx_strand_id
1 'polypeptide(L)'
;MLHKIQEYTNLHIQERRAQCEDISQRRYMNEVEISELKAFIGLLFMAGFYRSNRQNLEDLWQADGSGVEVFRLTMSVQRFYFIQSSLRFDDKSTRAERQNLDNLAPVREIFEKFVEQCKKMYSP
;
A
#
# COMPACT_ATOMS: atom_id res chain seq x y z
N MET A 1 3.72 4.58 -12.43
CA MET A 1 4.15 4.10 -11.10
C MET A 1 3.00 3.46 -10.35
N LEU A 2 1.94 4.21 -9.99
CA LEU A 2 0.79 3.68 -9.25
C LEU A 2 0.08 2.49 -9.89
N HIS A 3 -0.13 2.51 -11.21
CA HIS A 3 -0.75 1.36 -11.92
C HIS A 3 0.03 0.06 -11.76
N LYS A 4 1.37 0.12 -11.74
CA LYS A 4 2.18 -1.08 -11.51
C LYS A 4 2.11 -1.58 -10.07
N ILE A 5 2.12 -0.65 -9.11
CA ILE A 5 1.92 -0.99 -7.71
C ILE A 5 0.56 -1.68 -7.53
N GLN A 6 -0.49 -1.13 -8.14
CA GLN A 6 -1.83 -1.73 -8.13
C GLN A 6 -1.82 -3.14 -8.75
N GLU A 7 -1.26 -3.30 -9.94
CA GLU A 7 -1.17 -4.58 -10.65
C GLU A 7 -0.48 -5.65 -9.80
N TYR A 8 0.74 -5.39 -9.32
CA TYR A 8 1.49 -6.33 -8.49
C TYR A 8 0.81 -6.62 -7.15
N THR A 9 0.17 -5.61 -6.56
CA THR A 9 -0.60 -5.76 -5.33
C THR A 9 -1.81 -6.66 -5.56
N ASN A 10 -2.54 -6.48 -6.66
CA ASN A 10 -3.73 -7.28 -6.98
C ASN A 10 -3.38 -8.74 -7.29
N LEU A 11 -2.29 -9.00 -8.02
CA LEU A 11 -1.77 -10.36 -8.21
C LEU A 11 -1.54 -11.05 -6.87
N HIS A 12 -0.93 -10.34 -5.91
CA HIS A 12 -0.70 -10.90 -4.58
C HIS A 12 -1.98 -11.06 -3.75
N ILE A 13 -2.95 -10.14 -3.88
CA ILE A 13 -4.26 -10.25 -3.22
C ILE A 13 -5.00 -11.48 -3.73
N GLN A 14 -4.97 -11.76 -5.03
CA GLN A 14 -5.58 -12.95 -5.63
C GLN A 14 -4.97 -14.23 -5.03
N GLU A 15 -3.64 -14.31 -4.91
CA GLU A 15 -2.96 -15.43 -4.22
C GLU A 15 -3.45 -15.59 -2.78
N ARG A 16 -3.45 -14.51 -1.99
CA ARG A 16 -3.88 -14.53 -0.58
C ARG A 16 -5.35 -14.94 -0.42
N ARG A 17 -6.20 -14.46 -1.32
CA ARG A 17 -7.65 -14.71 -1.29
C ARG A 17 -7.96 -16.17 -1.64
N ALA A 18 -7.22 -16.77 -2.57
CA ALA A 18 -7.34 -18.19 -2.89
C ALA A 18 -6.97 -19.10 -1.70
N GLN A 19 -6.04 -18.65 -0.84
CA GLN A 19 -5.59 -19.37 0.35
C GLN A 19 -6.43 -19.09 1.61
N CYS A 20 -7.37 -18.15 1.54
CA CYS A 20 -8.15 -17.73 2.71
C CYS A 20 -9.38 -18.62 2.92
N GLU A 21 -9.35 -19.42 4.00
CA GLU A 21 -10.48 -20.28 4.40
C GLU A 21 -11.58 -19.50 5.13
N ASP A 22 -11.22 -18.44 5.86
CA ASP A 22 -12.15 -17.62 6.63
C ASP A 22 -12.96 -16.66 5.74
N ILE A 23 -14.24 -16.97 5.56
CA ILE A 23 -15.19 -16.17 4.74
C ILE A 23 -15.35 -14.74 5.29
N SER A 24 -15.21 -14.54 6.61
CA SER A 24 -15.36 -13.21 7.21
C SER A 24 -14.26 -12.25 6.74
N GLN A 25 -13.04 -12.76 6.57
CA GLN A 25 -11.89 -11.97 6.12
C GLN A 25 -11.99 -11.60 4.65
N ARG A 26 -12.58 -12.49 3.83
CA ARG A 26 -12.77 -12.25 2.39
C ARG A 26 -13.48 -10.93 2.07
N ARG A 27 -14.31 -10.41 2.99
CA ARG A 27 -15.04 -9.14 2.85
C ARG A 27 -14.13 -7.94 2.60
N TYR A 28 -12.95 -7.90 3.21
CA TYR A 28 -11.98 -6.82 3.04
C TYR A 28 -10.78 -7.21 2.15
N MET A 29 -10.81 -8.40 1.52
CA MET A 29 -9.74 -8.91 0.66
C MET A 29 -10.03 -8.74 -0.85
N ASN A 30 -10.84 -7.76 -1.21
CA ASN A 30 -11.05 -7.43 -2.62
C ASN A 30 -9.79 -6.81 -3.22
N GLU A 31 -9.67 -6.87 -4.55
CA GLU A 31 -8.63 -6.18 -5.27
C GLU A 31 -8.69 -4.67 -5.01
N VAL A 32 -7.55 -4.00 -5.18
CA VAL A 32 -7.40 -2.57 -4.95
C VAL A 32 -7.63 -1.82 -6.25
N GLU A 33 -8.42 -0.75 -6.18
CA GLU A 33 -8.58 0.22 -7.26
C GLU A 33 -7.54 1.36 -7.16
N ILE A 34 -7.28 2.08 -8.25
CA ILE A 34 -6.38 3.23 -8.23
C ILE A 34 -6.85 4.34 -7.28
N SER A 35 -8.17 4.58 -7.23
CA SER A 35 -8.80 5.52 -6.30
C SER A 35 -8.48 5.15 -4.85
N GLU A 36 -8.63 3.87 -4.52
CA GLU A 36 -8.38 3.33 -3.18
C GLU A 36 -6.88 3.36 -2.82
N LEU A 37 -5.99 3.02 -3.77
CA LEU A 37 -4.55 3.13 -3.56
C LEU A 37 -4.13 4.58 -3.30
N LYS A 38 -4.71 5.55 -4.02
CA LYS A 38 -4.49 6.98 -3.76
C LYS A 38 -5.01 7.39 -2.39
N ALA A 39 -6.20 6.93 -2.01
CA ALA A 39 -6.78 7.20 -0.70
C ALA A 39 -5.89 6.63 0.43
N PHE A 40 -5.38 5.41 0.27
CA PHE A 40 -4.44 4.79 1.20
C PHE A 40 -3.16 5.63 1.36
N ILE A 41 -2.55 6.07 0.25
CA ILE A 41 -1.38 6.96 0.29
C ILE A 41 -1.73 8.31 0.94
N GLY A 42 -2.91 8.85 0.68
CA GLY A 42 -3.43 10.05 1.34
C GLY A 42 -3.48 9.90 2.86
N LEU A 43 -3.99 8.77 3.35
CA LEU A 43 -4.00 8.48 4.79
C LEU A 43 -2.60 8.35 5.39
N LEU A 44 -1.62 7.80 4.65
CA LEU A 44 -0.22 7.81 5.08
C LEU A 44 0.34 9.23 5.22
N PHE A 45 0.04 10.13 4.28
CA PHE A 45 0.40 11.54 4.40
C PHE A 45 -0.26 12.21 5.61
N MET A 46 -1.55 11.95 5.84
CA MET A 46 -2.26 12.47 7.01
C MET A 46 -1.67 11.93 8.31
N ALA A 47 -1.32 10.64 8.38
CA ALA A 47 -0.69 10.06 9.57
C ALA A 47 0.66 10.72 9.88
N GLY A 48 1.43 11.06 8.84
CA GLY A 48 2.65 11.85 8.96
C GLY A 48 2.39 13.27 9.46
N PHE A 49 1.35 13.94 8.93
CA PHE A 49 0.93 15.27 9.35
C PHE A 49 0.55 15.33 10.84
N TYR A 50 -0.22 14.35 11.32
CA TYR A 50 -0.60 14.25 12.74
C TYR A 50 0.54 13.79 13.66
N ARG A 51 1.74 13.53 13.11
CA ARG A 51 2.91 13.02 13.85
C ARG A 51 2.64 11.71 14.60
N SER A 52 1.70 10.91 14.08
CA SER A 52 1.25 9.67 14.70
C SER A 52 2.09 8.46 14.31
N ASN A 53 3.31 8.67 13.81
CA ASN A 53 4.21 7.60 13.38
C ASN A 53 4.70 6.69 14.51
N ARG A 54 4.58 7.12 15.77
CA ARG A 54 4.91 6.35 16.99
C ARG A 54 3.69 5.93 17.80
N GLN A 55 2.48 6.28 17.35
CA GLN A 55 1.24 5.90 18.00
C GLN A 55 0.68 4.63 17.36
N ASN A 56 -0.21 3.93 18.08
CA ASN A 56 -0.97 2.88 17.43
C ASN A 56 -1.84 3.54 16.35
N LEU A 57 -1.70 3.07 15.12
CA LEU A 57 -2.45 3.64 14.00
C LEU A 57 -3.96 3.45 14.19
N GLU A 58 -4.39 2.42 14.94
CA GLU A 58 -5.80 2.21 15.30
C GLU A 58 -6.40 3.39 16.09
N ASP A 59 -5.57 4.13 16.84
CA ASP A 59 -6.03 5.28 17.62
C ASP A 59 -6.59 6.39 16.69
N LEU A 60 -6.05 6.50 15.47
CA LEU A 60 -6.54 7.45 14.47
C LEU A 60 -7.94 7.07 13.94
N TRP A 61 -8.34 5.81 14.05
CA TRP A 61 -9.63 5.31 13.60
C TRP A 61 -10.71 5.32 14.69
N GLN A 62 -10.39 5.73 15.93
CA GLN A 62 -11.36 5.74 17.03
C GLN A 62 -12.56 6.66 16.76
N ALA A 63 -13.72 6.25 17.28
CA ALA A 63 -14.99 6.96 17.13
C ALA A 63 -15.48 7.60 18.45
N ASP A 64 -14.73 7.45 19.53
CA ASP A 64 -15.02 7.98 20.88
C ASP A 64 -14.67 9.48 21.04
N GLY A 65 -14.22 10.12 19.96
CA GLY A 65 -13.78 11.52 19.95
C GLY A 65 -12.27 11.70 20.04
N SER A 66 -11.48 10.65 20.29
CA SER A 66 -10.01 10.75 20.29
C SER A 66 -9.38 10.51 18.90
N GLY A 67 -10.12 9.90 17.98
CA GLY A 67 -9.66 9.62 16.63
C GLY A 67 -9.78 10.80 15.67
N VAL A 68 -9.31 10.60 14.43
CA VAL A 68 -9.35 11.62 13.38
C VAL A 68 -10.32 11.18 12.29
N GLU A 69 -11.40 11.93 12.10
CA GLU A 69 -12.55 11.50 11.29
C GLU A 69 -12.18 11.09 9.86
N VAL A 70 -11.23 11.78 9.24
CA VAL A 70 -10.81 11.52 7.85
C VAL A 70 -10.38 10.07 7.64
N PHE A 71 -9.79 9.41 8.65
CA PHE A 71 -9.31 8.03 8.51
C PHE A 71 -10.48 7.05 8.40
N ARG A 72 -11.38 7.04 9.38
CA ARG A 72 -12.55 6.15 9.39
C ARG A 72 -13.56 6.45 8.29
N LEU A 73 -13.67 7.71 7.86
CA LEU A 73 -14.56 8.12 6.76
C LEU A 73 -14.00 7.76 5.38
N THR A 74 -12.68 7.59 5.25
CA THR A 74 -12.04 7.23 3.97
C THR A 74 -12.03 5.73 3.73
N MET A 75 -11.62 4.92 4.73
CA MET A 75 -11.67 3.45 4.65
C MET A 75 -11.65 2.83 6.05
N SER A 76 -12.09 1.58 6.19
CA SER A 76 -12.00 0.87 7.47
C SER A 76 -10.55 0.56 7.85
N VAL A 77 -10.28 0.45 9.16
CA VAL A 77 -8.95 0.09 9.67
C VAL A 77 -8.49 -1.29 9.17
N GLN A 78 -9.43 -2.25 9.06
CA GLN A 78 -9.15 -3.58 8.52
C GLN A 78 -8.73 -3.51 7.05
N ARG A 79 -9.40 -2.66 6.25
CA ARG A 79 -9.03 -2.47 4.85
C ARG A 79 -7.67 -1.79 4.72
N PHE A 80 -7.40 -0.78 5.54
CA PHE A 80 -6.10 -0.11 5.57
C PHE A 80 -4.96 -1.11 5.86
N TYR A 81 -5.07 -1.92 6.92
CA TYR A 81 -4.08 -2.94 7.25
C TYR A 81 -3.95 -4.03 6.19
N PHE A 82 -5.07 -4.41 5.57
CA PHE A 82 -5.05 -5.36 4.47
C PHE A 82 -4.26 -4.83 3.27
N ILE A 83 -4.50 -3.57 2.86
CA ILE A 83 -3.73 -2.94 1.78
C ILE A 83 -2.26 -2.84 2.17
N GLN A 84 -1.95 -2.33 3.37
CA GLN A 84 -0.58 -2.20 3.86
C GLN A 84 0.19 -3.52 3.81
N SER A 85 -0.42 -4.63 4.24
CA SER A 85 0.22 -5.95 4.21
C SER A 85 0.30 -6.57 2.81
N SER A 86 -0.53 -6.11 1.87
CA SER A 86 -0.62 -6.65 0.52
C SER A 86 0.21 -5.92 -0.52
N LEU A 87 0.68 -4.69 -0.24
CA LEU A 87 1.43 -3.87 -1.19
C LEU A 87 2.62 -4.61 -1.81
N ARG A 88 2.70 -4.60 -3.14
CA ARG A 88 3.85 -5.12 -3.90
C ARG A 88 4.34 -4.09 -4.90
N PHE A 89 5.65 -4.08 -5.11
CA PHE A 89 6.36 -3.12 -5.98
C PHE A 89 7.08 -3.81 -7.15
N ASP A 90 6.86 -5.12 -7.30
CA ASP A 90 7.59 -5.97 -8.23
C ASP A 90 6.79 -7.23 -8.59
N ASP A 91 7.07 -7.79 -9.76
CA ASP A 91 6.52 -9.06 -10.22
C ASP A 91 7.28 -10.23 -9.57
N LYS A 92 6.56 -10.97 -8.71
CA LYS A 92 7.08 -12.12 -7.97
C LYS A 92 7.57 -13.25 -8.89
N SER A 93 7.00 -13.41 -10.09
CA SER A 93 7.33 -14.51 -11.00
C SER A 93 8.75 -14.41 -11.56
N THR A 94 9.22 -13.19 -11.83
CA THR A 94 10.57 -12.92 -12.38
C THR A 94 11.58 -12.48 -11.32
N ARG A 95 11.13 -12.27 -10.08
CA ARG A 95 11.95 -11.70 -9.00
C ARG A 95 13.14 -12.56 -8.62
N ALA A 96 12.96 -13.88 -8.57
CA ALA A 96 14.01 -14.80 -8.11
C ALA A 96 15.26 -14.73 -9.00
N GLU A 97 15.08 -14.66 -10.32
CA GLU A 97 16.18 -14.53 -11.28
C GLU A 97 16.89 -13.17 -11.14
N ARG A 98 16.12 -12.08 -11.00
CA ARG A 98 16.67 -10.73 -10.87
C ARG A 98 17.37 -10.49 -9.53
N GLN A 99 16.89 -11.09 -8.44
CA GLN A 99 17.50 -10.97 -7.12
C GLN A 99 18.94 -11.50 -7.07
N ASN A 100 19.29 -12.46 -7.94
CA ASN A 100 20.67 -12.96 -8.02
C ASN A 100 21.65 -11.91 -8.54
N LEU A 101 21.16 -10.91 -9.28
CA LEU A 101 21.97 -9.85 -9.89
C LEU A 101 21.78 -8.49 -9.19
N ASP A 102 20.60 -8.25 -8.64
CA ASP A 102 20.20 -7.00 -8.01
C ASP A 102 19.43 -7.24 -6.71
N ASN A 103 20.09 -6.96 -5.58
CA ASN A 103 19.49 -7.09 -4.25
C ASN A 103 18.26 -6.16 -4.06
N LEU A 104 18.13 -5.09 -4.84
CA LEU A 104 16.98 -4.18 -4.82
C LEU A 104 15.89 -4.55 -5.85
N ALA A 105 15.99 -5.70 -6.51
CA ALA A 105 14.99 -6.19 -7.47
C ALA A 105 13.52 -6.03 -7.00
N PRO A 106 13.16 -6.25 -5.71
CA PRO A 106 11.77 -6.10 -5.23
C PRO A 106 11.19 -4.68 -5.29
N VAL A 107 12.02 -3.64 -5.48
CA VAL A 107 11.58 -2.23 -5.53
C VAL A 107 12.20 -1.44 -6.69
N ARG A 108 13.18 -2.04 -7.38
CA ARG A 108 14.04 -1.43 -8.41
C ARG A 108 13.26 -0.58 -9.39
N GLU A 109 12.23 -1.16 -9.99
CA GLU A 109 11.49 -0.52 -11.06
C GLU A 109 10.76 0.76 -10.59
N ILE A 110 10.16 0.70 -9.39
CA ILE A 110 9.44 1.82 -8.82
C ILE A 110 10.43 2.92 -8.38
N PHE A 111 11.56 2.52 -7.78
CA PHE A 111 12.60 3.44 -7.34
C PHE A 111 13.23 4.21 -8.50
N GLU A 112 13.61 3.53 -9.59
CA GLU A 112 14.20 4.18 -10.76
C GLU A 112 13.25 5.18 -11.40
N LYS A 113 11.98 4.80 -11.58
CA LYS A 113 10.94 5.70 -12.10
C LYS A 113 10.76 6.91 -11.21
N PHE A 114 10.79 6.75 -9.89
CA PHE A 114 10.71 7.86 -8.95
C PHE A 114 11.90 8.82 -9.09
N VAL A 115 13.14 8.29 -9.07
CA VAL A 115 14.38 9.08 -9.18
C VAL A 115 14.44 9.82 -10.52
N GLU A 116 14.04 9.17 -11.62
CA GLU A 116 13.99 9.78 -12.94
C GLU A 116 13.05 10.99 -12.97
N GLN A 117 11.88 10.88 -12.34
CA GLN A 117 10.94 12.00 -12.23
C GLN A 117 11.50 13.14 -11.38
N CYS A 118 12.16 12.86 -10.26
CA CYS A 118 12.81 13.89 -9.45
C CYS A 118 13.85 14.69 -10.24
N LYS A 119 14.70 14.01 -11.03
CA LYS A 119 15.71 14.65 -11.88
C LYS A 119 15.09 15.50 -12.99
N LYS A 120 13.96 15.07 -13.54
CA LYS A 120 13.25 15.81 -14.59
C LYS A 120 12.57 17.08 -14.08
N MET A 121 12.12 17.07 -12.83
CA MET A 121 11.28 18.14 -12.27
C MET A 121 12.06 19.29 -11.62
N TYR A 122 13.39 19.16 -11.48
CA TYR A 122 14.22 20.16 -10.84
C TYR A 122 15.51 20.39 -11.64
N SER A 123 15.83 21.65 -11.92
CA SER A 123 17.12 22.07 -12.45
C SER A 123 17.93 22.68 -11.30
N PRO A 124 19.09 22.12 -10.94
CA PRO A 124 19.87 22.54 -9.78
C PRO A 124 20.36 23.98 -9.76
#